data_AF-A0A7S3X7P7-F1
#
_entry.id   AF-A0A7S3X7P7-F1
#
_cell.length_a   1.000
_cell.length_b   1.000
_cell.length_c   1.000
_cell.angle_alpha   90.00
_cell.angle_beta   90.00
_cell.angle_gamma   90.00
#
_symmetry.space_group_name_H-M   'P 1'
#
loop_
_entity.id
_entity.type
_entity.pdbx_description
1 polymer ?
#
loop_
_entity_poly.entity_id
_entity_poly.type
_entity_poly.pdbx_seq_one_letter_code
_entity_poly.pdbx_strand_id
1 'polypeptide(L)'
;RRLREENIDVLLTPANALPAVQHGTSTLLAQACSYSFAFNCLDMPAGVLPVTRVRISEQTYIPSRDANDSFSIAARKVCAGSAGLPVCVQLVGLPWQDEVTLGALRALEYALRITSSGKTSLDERPPHPPLPLSNPRHSKGEAVVAQTGRSSRSKSTTRVASVTKPSAHGSFHRRGGNPISQ
;
A
#
# COMPACT_ATOMS: atom_id res chain seq x y z
N ARG A 1 -17.46 -26.85 4.08
CA ARG A 1 -17.61 -28.31 3.83
C ARG A 1 -16.31 -28.90 3.30
N ARG A 2 -15.78 -28.44 2.14
CA ARG A 2 -14.49 -28.90 1.58
C ARG A 2 -13.30 -28.84 2.54
N LEU A 3 -13.14 -27.76 3.31
CA LEU A 3 -12.04 -27.64 4.27
C LEU A 3 -11.98 -28.80 5.29
N ARG A 4 -13.14 -29.30 5.72
CA ARG A 4 -13.19 -30.48 6.60
C ARG A 4 -12.87 -31.77 5.87
N GLU A 5 -13.29 -31.88 4.61
CA GLU A 5 -13.00 -33.05 3.77
C GLU A 5 -11.50 -33.16 3.45
N GLU A 6 -10.81 -32.02 3.39
CA GLU A 6 -9.35 -31.94 3.18
C GLU A 6 -8.54 -31.94 4.49
N ASN A 7 -9.18 -32.13 5.66
CA ASN A 7 -8.55 -32.08 6.98
C ASN A 7 -7.75 -30.79 7.24
N ILE A 8 -8.31 -29.65 6.84
CA ILE A 8 -7.74 -28.32 7.09
C ILE A 8 -8.39 -27.73 8.34
N ASP A 9 -7.59 -27.54 9.39
CA ASP A 9 -8.05 -26.95 10.65
C ASP A 9 -8.10 -25.42 10.60
N VAL A 10 -7.08 -24.80 9.98
CA VAL A 10 -6.91 -23.35 9.91
C VAL A 10 -6.36 -22.94 8.54
N LEU A 11 -6.84 -21.83 8.01
CA LEU A 11 -6.36 -21.20 6.79
C LEU A 11 -5.38 -20.07 7.12
N LEU A 12 -4.26 -20.04 6.39
CA LEU A 12 -3.31 -18.92 6.42
C LEU A 12 -3.56 -18.00 5.23
N THR A 13 -3.86 -16.73 5.50
CA THR A 13 -4.14 -15.71 4.48
C THR A 13 -3.36 -14.41 4.76
N PRO A 14 -3.16 -13.56 3.75
CA PRO A 14 -2.77 -12.18 3.99
C PRO A 14 -3.83 -11.47 4.84
N ALA A 15 -3.42 -10.59 5.76
CA ALA A 15 -4.39 -9.81 6.54
C ALA A 15 -5.00 -8.65 5.75
N ASN A 16 -4.21 -8.05 4.85
CA ASN A 16 -4.65 -6.96 3.99
C ASN A 16 -3.81 -6.93 2.71
N ALA A 17 -4.37 -6.41 1.62
CA ALA A 17 -3.66 -6.30 0.34
C ALA A 17 -2.49 -5.28 0.37
N LEU A 18 -2.56 -4.31 1.27
CA LEU A 18 -1.66 -3.16 1.34
C LEU A 18 -1.13 -2.98 2.77
N PRO A 19 0.06 -2.36 2.94
CA PRO A 19 0.52 -1.90 4.25
C PRO A 19 -0.39 -0.80 4.81
N ALA A 20 -0.08 -0.29 6.01
CA ALA A 20 -0.92 0.71 6.67
C ALA A 20 -1.22 1.90 5.74
N VAL A 21 -2.51 2.12 5.50
CA VAL A 21 -2.99 3.14 4.56
C VAL A 21 -2.74 4.55 5.11
N GLN A 22 -2.48 5.49 4.21
CA GLN A 22 -2.34 6.89 4.58
C GLN A 22 -3.69 7.48 5.00
N HIS A 23 -3.65 8.53 5.82
CA HIS A 23 -4.86 9.22 6.23
C HIS A 23 -5.57 9.83 5.00
N GLY A 24 -6.89 9.67 4.94
CA GLY A 24 -7.72 10.18 3.85
C GLY A 24 -7.74 9.34 2.57
N THR A 25 -6.99 8.23 2.49
CA THR A 25 -6.98 7.35 1.30
C THR A 25 -7.83 6.09 1.44
N SER A 26 -8.47 5.87 2.60
CA SER A 26 -9.21 4.63 2.91
C SER A 26 -10.39 4.38 1.97
N THR A 27 -11.11 5.43 1.56
CA THR A 27 -12.28 5.31 0.67
C THR A 27 -11.92 4.75 -0.71
N LEU A 28 -10.73 5.08 -1.22
CA LEU A 28 -10.22 4.59 -2.49
C LEU A 28 -9.63 3.18 -2.40
N LEU A 29 -9.35 2.72 -1.18
CA LEU A 29 -8.63 1.47 -0.90
C LEU A 29 -9.50 0.45 -0.16
N ALA A 30 -10.83 0.67 -0.08
CA ALA A 30 -11.76 -0.23 0.61
C ALA A 30 -11.68 -1.68 0.09
N GLN A 31 -11.35 -1.86 -1.20
CA GLN A 31 -11.15 -3.17 -1.82
C GLN A 31 -9.96 -3.96 -1.25
N ALA A 32 -8.98 -3.28 -0.64
CA ALA A 32 -7.84 -3.93 0.00
C ALA A 32 -8.27 -4.83 1.17
N CYS A 33 -9.36 -4.47 1.85
CA CYS A 33 -9.95 -5.21 2.96
C CYS A 33 -10.72 -6.47 2.53
N SER A 34 -10.69 -6.84 1.23
CA SER A 34 -11.39 -8.03 0.73
C SER A 34 -10.99 -9.32 1.45
N TYR A 35 -9.72 -9.44 1.87
CA TYR A 35 -9.22 -10.58 2.64
C TYR A 35 -9.93 -10.77 3.98
N SER A 36 -10.25 -9.68 4.69
CA SER A 36 -10.94 -9.76 5.97
C SER A 36 -12.46 -9.84 5.80
N PHE A 37 -13.03 -9.11 4.84
CA PHE A 37 -14.47 -9.14 4.57
C PHE A 37 -15.01 -10.53 4.20
N ALA A 38 -14.23 -11.31 3.44
CA ALA A 38 -14.65 -12.65 3.03
C ALA A 38 -15.06 -13.53 4.23
N PHE A 39 -14.30 -13.47 5.33
CA PHE A 39 -14.53 -14.32 6.50
C PHE A 39 -15.61 -13.78 7.44
N ASN A 40 -15.86 -12.46 7.42
CA ASN A 40 -17.03 -11.89 8.07
C ASN A 40 -18.32 -12.42 7.42
N CYS A 41 -18.36 -12.52 6.09
CA CYS A 41 -19.53 -13.06 5.37
C CYS A 41 -19.72 -14.57 5.56
N LEU A 42 -18.64 -15.31 5.85
CA LEU A 42 -18.66 -16.76 6.05
C LEU A 42 -18.88 -17.16 7.52
N ASP A 43 -18.98 -16.19 8.42
CA ASP A 43 -19.11 -16.39 9.87
C ASP A 43 -18.00 -17.31 10.40
N MET A 44 -16.76 -17.01 10.01
CA MET A 44 -15.56 -17.76 10.38
C MET A 44 -14.68 -16.95 11.32
N PRO A 45 -14.20 -17.54 12.43
CA PRO A 45 -13.30 -16.84 13.35
C PRO A 45 -11.97 -16.56 12.65
N ALA A 46 -11.47 -15.33 12.79
CA ALA A 46 -10.21 -14.90 12.20
C ALA A 46 -9.40 -14.06 13.20
N GLY A 47 -8.10 -14.27 13.24
CA GLY A 47 -7.18 -13.43 13.98
C GLY A 47 -5.94 -13.08 13.16
N VAL A 48 -5.24 -12.02 13.56
CA VAL A 48 -4.15 -11.41 12.80
C VAL A 48 -2.92 -11.25 13.68
N LEU A 49 -1.74 -11.56 13.14
CA LEU A 49 -0.45 -11.36 13.81
C LEU A 49 0.56 -10.62 12.92
N PRO A 50 1.33 -9.66 13.47
CA PRO A 50 2.40 -9.00 12.75
C PRO A 50 3.60 -9.93 12.60
N VAL A 51 4.02 -10.23 11.37
CA VAL A 51 5.10 -11.20 11.11
C VAL A 51 6.40 -10.54 10.66
N THR A 52 6.33 -9.40 9.98
CA THR A 52 7.48 -8.70 9.45
C THR A 52 7.19 -7.21 9.33
N ARG A 53 8.18 -6.43 8.90
CA ARG A 53 8.01 -5.06 8.42
C ARG A 53 8.35 -4.97 6.95
N VAL A 54 7.80 -3.95 6.29
CA VAL A 54 8.13 -3.63 4.91
C VAL A 54 9.58 -3.20 4.80
N ARG A 55 10.35 -3.84 3.92
CA ARG A 55 11.73 -3.46 3.60
C ARG A 55 11.76 -2.30 2.61
N ILE A 56 12.88 -1.60 2.53
CA ILE A 56 13.07 -0.50 1.56
C ILE A 56 12.85 -0.99 0.10
N SER A 57 13.25 -2.23 -0.20
CA SER A 57 13.05 -2.85 -1.52
C SER A 57 11.59 -3.23 -1.82
N GLU A 58 10.69 -3.21 -0.84
CA GLU A 58 9.30 -3.70 -0.93
C GLU A 58 8.27 -2.57 -1.00
N GLN A 59 8.72 -1.32 -1.20
CA GLN A 59 7.84 -0.14 -1.23
C GLN A 59 7.15 0.10 -2.59
N THR A 60 7.31 -0.82 -3.53
CA THR A 60 6.77 -0.68 -4.89
C THR A 60 5.56 -1.58 -5.07
N TYR A 61 4.42 -0.98 -5.43
CA TYR A 61 3.24 -1.74 -5.85
C TYR A 61 3.29 -2.01 -7.36
N ILE A 62 3.33 -3.28 -7.73
CA ILE A 62 3.29 -3.74 -9.12
C ILE A 62 1.99 -4.52 -9.30
N PRO A 63 0.99 -3.99 -10.04
CA PRO A 63 -0.23 -4.73 -10.29
C PRO A 63 0.04 -5.96 -11.18
N SER A 64 -0.73 -7.02 -10.99
CA SER A 64 -0.60 -8.28 -11.75
C SER A 64 -0.99 -8.17 -13.23
N ARG A 65 -1.69 -7.09 -13.59
CA ARG A 65 -2.05 -6.70 -14.95
C ARG A 65 -1.64 -5.24 -15.14
N ASP A 66 -1.67 -4.75 -16.37
CA ASP A 66 -1.51 -3.32 -16.69
C ASP A 66 -2.72 -2.48 -16.21
N ALA A 67 -3.06 -2.60 -14.93
CA ALA A 67 -4.14 -1.92 -14.27
C ALA A 67 -3.73 -0.48 -13.98
N ASN A 68 -4.60 0.44 -14.39
CA ASN A 68 -4.48 1.87 -14.13
C ASN A 68 -5.79 2.45 -13.58
N ASP A 69 -6.49 1.65 -12.79
CA ASP A 69 -7.69 2.06 -12.08
C ASP A 69 -7.34 2.93 -10.85
N SER A 70 -8.37 3.55 -10.26
CA SER A 70 -8.24 4.41 -9.09
C SER A 70 -7.57 3.68 -7.92
N PHE A 71 -7.89 2.40 -7.73
CA PHE A 71 -7.26 1.55 -6.73
C PHE A 71 -5.76 1.39 -6.98
N SER A 72 -5.33 0.99 -8.18
CA SER A 72 -3.91 0.79 -8.48
C SER A 72 -3.10 2.08 -8.34
N ILE A 73 -3.67 3.22 -8.74
CA ILE A 73 -3.02 4.52 -8.56
C ILE A 73 -2.87 4.87 -7.07
N ALA A 74 -3.91 4.65 -6.27
CA ALA A 74 -3.87 4.90 -4.82
C ALA A 74 -2.91 3.92 -4.10
N ALA A 75 -2.91 2.65 -4.50
CA ALA A 75 -2.03 1.61 -3.96
C ALA A 75 -0.55 1.94 -4.18
N ARG A 76 -0.17 2.39 -5.38
CA ARG A 76 1.20 2.88 -5.65
C ARG A 76 1.62 4.00 -4.70
N LYS A 77 0.72 4.96 -4.44
CA LYS A 77 0.99 6.09 -3.53
C LYS A 77 1.15 5.66 -2.08
N VAL A 78 0.33 4.73 -1.61
CA VAL A 78 0.39 4.23 -0.22
C VAL A 78 1.57 3.30 0.00
N CYS A 79 1.93 2.47 -0.97
CA CYS A 79 3.12 1.62 -0.87
C CYS A 79 4.41 2.45 -0.86
N ALA A 80 4.44 3.57 -1.60
CA ALA A 80 5.55 4.51 -1.53
C ALA A 80 5.66 5.11 -0.11
N GLY A 81 6.82 4.93 0.54
CA GLY A 81 7.03 5.40 1.92
C GLY A 81 6.59 4.41 3.01
N SER A 82 6.21 3.18 2.66
CA SER A 82 5.74 2.18 3.63
C SER A 82 6.83 1.42 4.40
N ALA A 83 8.12 1.69 4.19
CA ALA A 83 9.21 1.00 4.86
C ALA A 83 9.11 1.12 6.39
N GLY A 84 9.32 0.00 7.09
CA GLY A 84 9.19 -0.09 8.54
C GLY A 84 7.75 -0.22 9.07
N LEU A 85 6.72 -0.16 8.20
CA LEU A 85 5.36 -0.48 8.60
C LEU A 85 5.19 -1.99 8.80
N PRO A 86 4.37 -2.42 9.77
CA PRO A 86 4.13 -3.85 10.01
C PRO A 86 3.36 -4.49 8.85
N VAL A 87 3.73 -5.71 8.53
CA VAL A 87 3.04 -6.61 7.61
C VAL A 87 2.52 -7.78 8.44
N CYS A 88 1.23 -8.04 8.31
CA CYS A 88 0.53 -9.02 9.12
C CYS A 88 -0.01 -10.17 8.27
N VAL A 89 -0.11 -11.34 8.89
CA VAL A 89 -0.84 -12.48 8.36
C VAL A 89 -2.09 -12.72 9.18
N GLN A 90 -3.08 -13.33 8.55
CA GLN A 90 -4.36 -13.68 9.14
C GLN A 90 -4.47 -15.21 9.17
N LEU A 91 -4.90 -15.73 10.32
CA LEU A 91 -5.30 -17.12 10.49
C LEU A 91 -6.81 -17.18 10.64
N VAL A 92 -7.45 -18.09 9.93
CA VAL A 92 -8.90 -18.25 9.93
C VAL A 92 -9.25 -19.69 10.27
N GLY A 93 -10.00 -19.89 11.35
CA GLY A 93 -10.51 -21.20 11.71
C GLY A 93 -11.87 -21.51 11.09
N LEU A 94 -12.33 -22.73 11.29
CA LEU A 94 -13.67 -23.13 10.90
C LEU A 94 -14.74 -22.49 11.81
N PRO A 95 -16.00 -22.40 11.36
CA PRO A 95 -17.08 -21.86 12.20
C PRO A 95 -17.14 -22.58 13.56
N TRP A 96 -17.25 -21.80 14.64
CA TRP A 96 -17.31 -22.27 16.03
C TRP A 96 -16.04 -22.97 16.55
N GLN A 97 -14.87 -22.65 15.97
CA GLN A 97 -13.57 -23.21 16.36
C GLN A 97 -12.58 -22.10 16.78
N ASP A 98 -13.06 -21.16 17.60
CA ASP A 98 -12.29 -20.02 18.08
C ASP A 98 -11.06 -20.45 18.88
N GLU A 99 -11.18 -21.49 19.71
CA GLU A 99 -10.09 -22.02 20.52
C GLU A 99 -8.96 -22.61 19.66
N VAL A 100 -9.32 -23.30 18.58
CA VAL A 100 -8.36 -23.82 17.59
C VAL A 100 -7.67 -22.66 16.87
N THR A 101 -8.43 -21.64 16.49
CA THR A 101 -7.89 -20.43 15.83
C THR A 101 -6.89 -19.71 16.74
N LEU A 102 -7.24 -19.50 18.01
CA LEU A 102 -6.38 -18.88 19.01
C LEU A 102 -5.16 -19.74 19.33
N GLY A 103 -5.32 -21.06 19.41
CA GLY A 103 -4.21 -22.01 19.57
C GLY A 103 -3.21 -21.93 18.41
N ALA A 104 -3.70 -21.86 17.17
CA ALA A 104 -2.87 -21.70 15.99
C ALA A 104 -2.14 -20.35 15.94
N LEU A 105 -2.82 -19.26 16.33
CA LEU A 105 -2.19 -17.94 16.47
C LEU A 105 -1.05 -17.99 17.50
N ARG A 106 -1.27 -18.60 18.67
CA ARG A 106 -0.24 -18.78 19.69
C ARG A 106 0.94 -19.62 19.20
N ALA A 107 0.67 -20.69 18.45
CA ALA A 107 1.72 -21.52 17.86
C ALA A 107 2.56 -20.72 16.85
N LEU A 108 1.92 -19.88 16.02
CA LEU A 108 2.59 -19.01 15.07
C LEU A 108 3.43 -17.93 15.77
N GLU A 109 2.87 -17.31 16.81
CA GLU A 109 3.56 -16.32 17.65
C GLU A 109 4.86 -16.90 18.23
N TYR A 110 4.77 -18.10 18.79
CA TYR A 110 5.92 -18.83 19.35
C TYR A 110 6.95 -19.19 18.28
N ALA A 111 6.51 -19.71 17.14
CA ALA A 111 7.39 -20.11 16.04
C ALA A 111 8.18 -18.92 15.47
N LEU A 112 7.56 -17.75 15.36
CA LEU A 112 8.18 -16.52 14.85
C LEU A 112 8.91 -15.70 15.93
N ARG A 113 8.85 -16.16 17.20
CA ARG A 113 9.37 -15.46 18.37
C ARG A 113 8.88 -14.02 18.44
N ILE A 114 7.60 -13.82 18.14
CA ILE A 114 6.98 -12.50 18.25
C ILE A 114 6.95 -12.15 19.73
N THR A 115 7.63 -11.09 20.11
CA THR A 115 7.58 -10.60 21.48
C THR A 115 6.31 -9.78 21.70
N SER A 116 5.90 -9.61 22.96
CA SER A 116 4.78 -8.72 23.35
C SER A 116 4.90 -7.28 22.84
N SER A 117 6.09 -6.87 22.38
CA SER A 117 6.34 -5.58 21.71
C SER A 117 6.03 -5.55 20.20
N GLY A 118 5.51 -6.65 19.63
CA GLY A 118 5.20 -6.79 18.20
C GLY A 118 6.43 -6.85 17.30
N LYS A 119 7.62 -7.09 17.87
CA LYS A 119 8.88 -7.25 17.14
C LYS A 119 9.09 -8.72 16.84
N THR A 120 9.36 -9.04 15.58
CA THR A 120 9.74 -10.38 15.14
C THR A 120 11.26 -10.49 15.02
N SER A 121 11.77 -11.72 15.02
CA SER A 121 13.21 -11.99 14.84
C SER A 121 13.74 -11.58 13.46
N LEU A 122 12.86 -11.24 12.52
CA LEU A 122 13.18 -10.82 11.16
C LEU A 122 13.38 -9.29 11.03
N ASP A 123 13.23 -8.56 12.14
CA ASP A 123 13.06 -7.12 12.16
C ASP A 123 14.40 -6.38 12.41
N GLU A 124 15.25 -6.27 11.38
CA GLU A 124 16.37 -5.33 11.40
C GLU A 124 15.84 -3.91 11.11
N ARG A 125 15.73 -3.07 12.15
CA ARG A 125 15.12 -1.74 12.09
C ARG A 125 15.94 -0.74 11.24
N PRO A 126 15.46 -0.23 10.09
CA PRO A 126 16.01 0.97 9.48
C PRO A 126 15.43 2.23 10.16
N PRO A 127 16.17 3.36 10.19
CA PRO A 127 15.62 4.62 10.69
C PRO A 127 14.45 5.07 9.81
N HIS A 128 13.30 5.34 10.43
CA HIS A 128 12.14 5.90 9.73
C HIS A 128 12.35 7.42 9.57
N PRO A 129 12.06 7.99 8.39
CA PRO A 129 11.93 9.43 8.27
C PRO A 129 10.73 9.91 9.12
N PRO A 130 10.79 11.11 9.71
CA PRO A 130 9.71 11.62 10.55
C PRO A 130 8.40 11.70 9.76
N LEU A 131 7.31 11.18 10.35
CA LEU A 131 5.97 11.29 9.77
C LEU A 131 5.62 12.77 9.60
N PRO A 132 5.10 13.19 8.43
CA PRO A 132 4.58 14.53 8.29
C PRO A 132 3.38 14.68 9.23
N LEU A 133 3.48 15.60 10.19
CA LEU A 133 2.37 16.00 11.05
C LEU A 133 1.19 16.41 10.16
N SER A 134 0.07 15.70 10.24
CA SER A 134 -1.16 16.11 9.59
C SER A 134 -1.59 17.45 10.18
N ASN A 135 -1.45 18.53 9.41
CA ASN A 135 -1.91 19.85 9.81
C ASN A 135 -3.43 19.80 10.07
N PRO A 136 -3.93 20.25 11.24
CA PRO A 136 -5.36 20.23 11.55
C PRO A 136 -6.16 21.34 10.84
N ARG A 137 -5.82 21.69 9.59
CA ARG A 137 -6.33 22.88 8.88
C ARG A 137 -7.18 22.64 7.63
N HIS A 138 -7.70 21.43 7.41
CA HIS A 138 -8.75 21.22 6.40
C HIS A 138 -10.08 20.83 7.05
N SER A 139 -10.69 21.83 7.71
CA SER A 139 -12.11 21.82 8.08
C SER A 139 -12.69 23.23 7.96
N LYS A 140 -12.85 23.73 6.74
CA LYS A 140 -13.87 24.75 6.42
C LYS A 140 -14.42 24.45 5.04
N GLY A 141 -15.73 24.23 4.99
CA GLY A 141 -16.45 23.79 3.82
C GLY A 141 -16.48 24.84 2.73
N GLU A 142 -16.50 24.38 1.48
CA GLU A 142 -17.12 25.10 0.39
C GLU A 142 -18.48 24.44 0.15
N ALA A 143 -19.49 24.99 0.81
CA ALA A 143 -20.84 24.92 0.30
C ALA A 143 -20.87 25.72 -0.99
N VAL A 144 -21.00 25.03 -2.13
CA VAL A 144 -21.27 25.67 -3.42
C VAL A 144 -22.70 26.22 -3.36
N VAL A 145 -22.83 27.47 -2.95
CA VAL A 145 -24.08 28.24 -3.08
C VAL A 145 -24.09 28.87 -4.46
N ALA A 146 -25.05 28.45 -5.27
CA ALA A 146 -25.40 29.10 -6.52
C ALA A 146 -25.84 30.54 -6.26
N GLN A 147 -25.14 31.51 -6.85
CA GLN A 147 -25.65 32.87 -7.02
C GLN A 147 -25.49 33.30 -8.47
N THR A 148 -26.65 33.36 -9.12
CA THR A 148 -26.93 34.08 -10.35
C THR A 148 -26.57 35.56 -10.17
N GLY A 149 -25.60 36.06 -10.94
CA GLY A 149 -25.17 37.45 -10.90
C GLY A 149 -24.62 37.90 -12.26
N ARG A 150 -25.20 38.97 -12.78
CA ARG A 150 -25.00 39.54 -14.13
C ARG A 150 -23.53 39.72 -14.54
N SER A 151 -23.24 39.30 -15.77
CA SER A 151 -21.99 39.58 -16.49
C SER A 151 -21.93 41.04 -16.96
N SER A 152 -20.96 41.79 -16.46
CA SER A 152 -20.47 43.04 -17.05
C SER A 152 -18.94 43.01 -17.13
N ARG A 153 -18.46 42.57 -18.31
CA ARG A 153 -17.33 43.13 -19.08
C ARG A 153 -16.29 43.97 -18.31
N SER A 154 -15.07 43.45 -18.13
CA SER A 154 -13.84 44.22 -18.39
C SER A 154 -12.63 43.29 -18.52
N LYS A 155 -11.76 43.62 -19.47
CA LYS A 155 -10.59 42.87 -19.93
C LYS A 155 -9.37 43.18 -19.07
N SER A 156 -8.57 42.16 -18.74
CA SER A 156 -7.15 42.35 -18.44
C SER A 156 -6.37 41.05 -18.66
N THR A 157 -5.75 41.02 -19.84
CA THR A 157 -4.73 40.07 -20.30
C THR A 157 -3.51 40.09 -19.38
N THR A 158 -3.03 38.94 -18.93
CA THR A 158 -1.63 38.77 -18.48
C THR A 158 -1.05 37.51 -19.10
N ARG A 159 0.08 37.68 -19.77
CA ARG A 159 0.78 36.71 -20.64
C ARG A 159 1.41 35.57 -19.84
N VAL A 160 1.33 34.38 -20.40
CA VAL A 160 2.09 33.17 -20.04
C VAL A 160 3.50 33.30 -20.62
N ALA A 161 4.53 33.17 -19.78
CA ALA A 161 5.92 33.03 -20.22
C ALA A 161 6.31 31.54 -20.09
N SER A 162 6.42 30.85 -21.22
CA SER A 162 6.98 29.51 -21.34
C SER A 162 8.51 29.58 -21.39
N VAL A 163 9.18 28.99 -20.39
CA VAL A 163 10.63 28.78 -20.40
C VAL A 163 10.90 27.39 -20.96
N THR A 164 11.36 27.34 -22.21
CA THR A 164 11.86 26.14 -22.90
C THR A 164 13.29 25.83 -22.47
N LYS A 165 13.55 24.58 -22.06
CA LYS A 165 14.90 24.05 -21.79
C LYS A 165 15.67 23.80 -23.11
N PRO A 166 17.00 23.98 -23.15
CA PRO A 166 17.81 23.72 -24.33
C PRO A 166 18.08 22.22 -24.53
N SER A 167 17.99 21.80 -25.79
CA SER A 167 18.25 20.44 -26.29
C SER A 167 19.75 20.18 -26.39
N ALA A 168 20.23 19.08 -25.79
CA ALA A 168 21.60 18.60 -25.94
C ALA A 168 21.68 17.70 -27.19
N HIS A 169 22.34 18.19 -28.23
CA HIS A 169 22.81 17.38 -29.35
C HIS A 169 24.19 16.80 -29.01
N GLY A 170 24.25 15.48 -28.87
CA GLY A 170 25.49 14.72 -28.81
C GLY A 170 25.31 13.39 -29.52
N SER A 171 25.94 13.25 -30.68
CA SER A 171 26.68 12.05 -31.12
C SER A 171 26.88 12.02 -32.65
N PHE A 172 27.90 11.26 -33.03
CA PHE A 172 28.23 10.73 -34.36
C PHE A 172 29.17 11.54 -35.28
N HIS A 173 30.47 11.27 -35.14
CA HIS A 173 31.39 11.20 -36.28
C HIS A 173 32.31 9.97 -36.18
N ARG A 174 32.26 9.14 -37.24
CA ARG A 174 33.16 8.01 -37.55
C ARG A 174 34.48 8.52 -38.15
N ARG A 175 35.56 7.78 -37.89
CA ARG A 175 36.77 7.46 -38.73
C ARG A 175 37.85 7.04 -37.72
N GLY A 176 38.63 5.97 -37.82
CA GLY A 176 38.95 4.99 -38.85
C GLY A 176 40.35 4.46 -38.51
N GLY A 177 40.65 3.20 -38.83
CA GLY A 177 42.04 2.70 -38.92
C GLY A 177 42.53 1.77 -37.80
N ASN A 178 42.86 0.55 -38.22
CA ASN A 178 43.47 -0.61 -37.54
C ASN A 178 44.97 -0.35 -37.15
N PRO A 179 45.75 -1.24 -36.47
CA PRO A 179 45.79 -2.70 -36.69
C PRO A 179 45.95 -3.63 -35.45
N ILE A 180 45.33 -4.81 -35.59
CA ILE A 180 45.86 -6.19 -35.44
C ILE A 180 47.04 -6.40 -34.46
N SER A 181 46.81 -7.21 -33.42
CA SER A 181 47.78 -8.20 -32.93
C SER A 181 47.07 -9.43 -32.35
N GLN A 182 47.47 -10.60 -32.86
CA GLN A 182 47.16 -11.99 -32.48
C GLN A 182 45.88 -12.61 -33.04
#